data_AF-A0A7J8H0W2-F1
#
_entry.id   AF-A0A7J8H0W2-F1
#
_cell.length_a   1.000
_cell.length_b   1.000
_cell.length_c   1.000
_cell.angle_alpha   90.00
_cell.angle_beta   90.00
_cell.angle_gamma   90.00
#
_symmetry.space_group_name_H-M   'P 1'
#
loop_
_entity.id
_entity.type
_entity.pdbx_description
1 polymer ?
#
loop_
_entity_poly.entity_id
_entity_poly.type
_entity_poly.pdbx_seq_one_letter_code
_entity_poly.pdbx_strand_id
1 'polypeptide(L)'
;MLSSNRGTVEDFFLAGRNLAWWSIGTSLFVSNVGIGHLVALAGTAATSGIAVVAVEWSAPFLLCVLGWIFSPIYVKAGVVTMPEYLRKRFGSRRIQFLLAILYLFLYIFNRVSVEISTGAMVMGVIFDWDVYQATIFFLTFISIYTISGGFATVIYIDALHAGVVVLGSVLLMGFAFKEVGGYQELPHAYLNAKPSIIHEGNWTAKPECYLPRLDSFHIFRDHITGDLPWPGIVFGISIISLYYWCTDQG
;
A
#
# COMPACT_ATOMS: atom_id res chain seq x y z
N MET A 1 4.63 24.11 -18.40
CA MET A 1 4.04 23.80 -19.72
C MET A 1 4.88 22.73 -20.37
N LEU A 2 4.48 21.45 -20.25
CA LEU A 2 5.16 20.34 -20.91
C LEU A 2 4.12 19.64 -21.78
N SER A 3 4.17 19.92 -23.07
CA SER A 3 3.36 19.25 -24.09
C SER A 3 3.86 17.80 -24.21
N SER A 4 2.99 16.84 -23.89
CA SER A 4 3.26 15.42 -24.11
C SER A 4 3.25 15.16 -25.62
N ASN A 5 4.42 14.85 -26.19
CA ASN A 5 4.53 14.42 -27.58
C ASN A 5 4.02 12.97 -27.66
N ARG A 6 2.86 12.77 -28.30
CA ARG A 6 2.09 11.51 -28.33
C ARG A 6 2.60 10.51 -29.38
N GLY A 7 3.85 10.61 -29.82
CA GLY A 7 4.33 9.97 -31.03
C GLY A 7 4.62 8.47 -30.91
N THR A 8 4.99 7.98 -29.72
CA THR A 8 5.49 6.60 -29.54
C THR A 8 4.91 5.96 -28.28
N VAL A 9 4.61 4.66 -28.38
CA VAL A 9 4.22 3.80 -27.25
C VAL A 9 5.28 3.87 -26.14
N GLU A 10 6.54 4.03 -26.53
CA GLU A 10 7.67 4.19 -25.62
C GLU A 10 7.59 5.47 -24.78
N ASP A 11 7.23 6.63 -25.37
CA ASP A 11 7.02 7.87 -24.60
C ASP A 11 5.77 7.81 -23.72
N PHE A 12 4.74 7.05 -24.14
CA PHE A 12 3.55 6.79 -23.33
C PHE A 12 3.84 5.92 -22.10
N PHE A 13 4.75 4.93 -22.19
CA PHE A 13 5.07 4.02 -21.08
C PHE A 13 6.30 4.41 -20.26
N LEU A 14 7.30 5.09 -20.84
CA LEU A 14 8.59 5.35 -20.19
C LEU A 14 8.78 6.80 -19.76
N ALA A 15 7.77 7.67 -19.97
CA ALA A 15 7.77 9.09 -19.57
C ALA A 15 9.13 9.77 -19.86
N GLY A 16 9.69 9.46 -21.04
CA GLY A 16 10.85 10.11 -21.62
C GLY A 16 12.14 10.13 -20.79
N ARG A 17 12.54 9.04 -20.09
CA ARG A 17 13.91 8.80 -19.51
C ARG A 17 14.56 9.90 -18.63
N ASN A 18 13.97 11.08 -18.49
CA ASN A 18 14.46 12.29 -17.82
C ASN A 18 13.53 12.66 -16.65
N LEU A 19 13.00 11.63 -15.97
CA LEU A 19 12.26 11.85 -14.74
C LEU A 19 13.25 12.18 -13.60
N ALA A 20 12.93 13.22 -12.84
CA ALA A 20 13.72 13.56 -11.67
C ALA A 20 13.66 12.43 -10.63
N TRP A 21 14.78 12.13 -9.99
CA TRP A 21 14.89 11.01 -9.05
C TRP A 21 13.83 11.05 -7.93
N TRP A 22 13.47 12.25 -7.47
CA TRP A 22 12.44 12.44 -6.45
C TRP A 22 11.05 12.05 -6.97
N SER A 23 10.74 12.35 -8.23
CA SER A 23 9.47 11.97 -8.87
C SER A 23 9.35 10.46 -9.04
N ILE A 24 10.47 9.78 -9.33
CA ILE A 24 10.52 8.31 -9.41
C ILE A 24 10.26 7.71 -8.02
N GLY A 25 10.95 8.21 -6.98
CA GLY A 25 10.75 7.75 -5.60
C GLY A 25 9.32 7.97 -5.10
N THR A 26 8.72 9.13 -5.39
CA THR A 26 7.32 9.41 -5.04
C THR A 26 6.36 8.51 -5.79
N SER A 27 6.58 8.25 -7.08
CA SER A 27 5.75 7.32 -7.85
C SER A 27 5.82 5.91 -7.29
N LEU A 28 7.02 5.40 -6.97
CA LEU A 28 7.19 4.08 -6.34
C LEU A 28 6.47 3.99 -4.99
N PHE A 29 6.52 5.07 -4.20
CA PHE A 29 5.81 5.16 -2.93
C PHE A 29 4.29 5.10 -3.13
N VAL A 30 3.73 5.93 -4.01
CA VAL A 30 2.28 6.00 -4.25
C VAL A 30 1.74 4.72 -4.88
N SER A 31 2.52 4.07 -5.75
CA SER A 31 2.12 2.79 -6.33
C SER A 31 1.91 1.73 -5.24
N ASN A 32 2.70 1.74 -4.16
CA ASN A 32 2.60 0.76 -3.09
C ASN A 32 1.64 1.19 -1.96
N VAL A 33 1.55 2.48 -1.68
CA VAL A 33 0.75 3.02 -0.57
C VAL A 33 -0.61 3.51 -1.07
N GLY A 34 -1.58 2.60 -1.03
CA GLY A 34 -3.00 2.90 -1.29
C GLY A 34 -3.79 3.31 -0.04
N ILE A 35 -5.05 3.69 -0.24
CA ILE A 35 -5.99 3.99 0.86
C ILE A 35 -6.25 2.72 1.67
N GLY A 36 -6.35 1.57 0.98
CA GLY A 36 -6.46 0.26 1.59
C GLY A 36 -5.34 -0.02 2.58
N HIS A 37 -4.10 0.28 2.16
CA HIS A 37 -2.92 0.12 3.01
C HIS A 37 -2.97 1.01 4.27
N LEU A 38 -3.32 2.29 4.13
CA LEU A 38 -3.42 3.21 5.28
C LEU A 38 -4.48 2.79 6.29
N VAL A 39 -5.68 2.42 5.81
CA VAL A 39 -6.78 1.98 6.68
C VAL A 39 -6.45 0.64 7.34
N ALA A 40 -5.86 -0.30 6.59
CA ALA A 40 -5.46 -1.60 7.13
C ALA A 40 -4.37 -1.46 8.20
N LEU A 41 -3.34 -0.62 7.96
CA LEU A 41 -2.30 -0.35 8.95
C LEU A 41 -2.87 0.35 10.18
N ALA A 42 -3.73 1.36 10.01
CA ALA A 42 -4.36 2.06 11.13
C ALA A 42 -5.25 1.12 11.97
N GLY A 43 -6.05 0.27 11.31
CA GLY A 43 -6.89 -0.72 11.97
C GLY A 43 -6.08 -1.76 12.73
N THR A 44 -5.03 -2.30 12.10
CA THR A 44 -4.14 -3.29 12.75
C THR A 44 -3.32 -2.64 13.87
N ALA A 45 -2.92 -1.37 13.74
CA ALA A 45 -2.25 -0.63 14.81
C ALA A 45 -3.20 -0.33 15.98
N ALA A 46 -4.49 -0.14 15.73
CA ALA A 46 -5.49 0.03 16.80
C ALA A 46 -5.63 -1.26 17.63
N THR A 47 -5.64 -2.43 17.01
CA THR A 47 -5.82 -3.72 17.71
C THR A 47 -4.51 -4.29 18.26
N SER A 48 -3.48 -4.34 17.42
CA SER A 48 -2.18 -4.96 17.72
C SER A 48 -1.13 -3.95 18.15
N GLY A 49 -1.31 -2.63 18.08
CA GLY A 49 -0.31 -1.66 18.54
C GLY A 49 0.87 -1.46 17.57
N ILE A 50 2.03 -1.07 18.11
CA ILE A 50 3.18 -0.58 17.32
C ILE A 50 3.93 -1.70 16.56
N ALA A 51 3.70 -2.98 16.86
CA ALA A 51 4.41 -4.08 16.21
C ALA A 51 4.21 -4.12 14.68
N VAL A 52 3.08 -3.61 14.18
CA VAL A 52 2.77 -3.50 12.75
C VAL A 52 3.82 -2.65 12.00
N VAL A 53 4.40 -1.65 12.68
CA VAL A 53 5.44 -0.77 12.12
C VAL A 53 6.68 -1.55 11.67
N ALA A 54 6.93 -2.74 12.23
CA ALA A 54 8.06 -3.58 11.81
C ALA A 54 8.01 -3.98 10.33
N VAL A 55 6.80 -4.14 9.77
CA VAL A 55 6.61 -4.43 8.34
C VAL A 55 7.13 -3.27 7.50
N GLU A 56 6.74 -2.04 7.85
CA GLU A 56 7.14 -0.83 7.12
C GLU A 56 8.61 -0.47 7.33
N TRP A 57 9.18 -0.73 8.52
CA TRP A 57 10.61 -0.52 8.77
C TRP A 57 11.50 -1.44 7.92
N SER A 58 10.99 -2.60 7.48
CA SER A 58 11.72 -3.47 6.55
C SER A 58 11.77 -2.92 5.12
N ALA A 59 10.81 -2.08 4.74
CA ALA A 59 10.67 -1.52 3.39
C ALA A 59 11.91 -0.78 2.88
N PRO A 60 12.47 0.24 3.58
CA PRO A 60 13.62 1.00 3.06
C PRO A 60 14.85 0.11 2.80
N PHE A 61 15.11 -0.89 3.66
CA PHE A 61 16.22 -1.81 3.47
C PHE A 61 16.05 -2.66 2.21
N LEU A 62 14.83 -3.13 1.94
CA LEU A 62 14.53 -3.94 0.77
C LEU A 62 14.45 -3.11 -0.51
N LEU A 63 14.03 -1.83 -0.42
CA LEU A 63 14.14 -0.88 -1.53
C LEU A 63 15.60 -0.63 -1.93
N CYS A 64 16.53 -0.57 -0.97
CA CYS A 64 17.96 -0.52 -1.27
C CYS A 64 18.43 -1.81 -2.00
N VAL A 65 17.96 -2.98 -1.56
CA VAL A 65 18.23 -4.25 -2.23
C VAL A 65 17.69 -4.26 -3.67
N LEU A 66 16.46 -3.78 -3.88
CA LEU A 66 15.88 -3.60 -5.21
C LEU A 66 16.77 -2.69 -6.07
N GLY A 67 17.17 -1.54 -5.55
CA GLY A 67 17.99 -0.56 -6.26
C GLY A 67 19.39 -1.07 -6.64
N TRP A 68 20.05 -1.83 -5.75
CA TRP A 68 21.43 -2.29 -6.00
C TRP A 68 21.54 -3.66 -6.67
N ILE A 69 20.60 -4.57 -6.41
CA ILE A 69 20.66 -5.94 -6.93
C ILE A 69 19.74 -6.10 -8.14
N PHE A 70 18.45 -5.80 -7.98
CA PHE A 70 17.46 -6.13 -9.00
C PHE A 70 17.42 -5.12 -10.15
N SER A 71 17.49 -3.82 -9.87
CA SER A 71 17.50 -2.75 -10.86
C SER A 71 18.58 -2.93 -11.94
N PRO A 72 19.87 -3.14 -11.62
CA PRO A 72 20.89 -3.32 -12.66
C PRO A 72 20.69 -4.61 -13.48
N ILE A 73 20.07 -5.65 -12.90
CA ILE A 73 19.73 -6.88 -13.63
C ILE A 73 18.64 -6.59 -14.67
N TYR A 74 17.58 -5.87 -14.30
CA TYR A 74 16.49 -5.53 -15.22
C TYR A 74 16.95 -4.57 -16.33
N VAL A 75 17.74 -3.55 -15.99
CA VAL A 75 18.29 -2.62 -16.98
C VAL A 75 19.21 -3.34 -17.98
N LYS A 76 20.10 -4.23 -17.51
CA LYS A 76 20.96 -5.02 -18.41
C LYS A 76 20.18 -6.03 -19.25
N ALA A 77 19.11 -6.61 -18.70
CA ALA A 77 18.25 -7.52 -19.44
C ALA A 77 17.40 -6.78 -20.49
N GLY A 78 17.26 -5.45 -20.41
CA GLY A 78 16.45 -4.64 -21.32
C GLY A 78 15.00 -5.11 -21.33
N VAL A 79 14.42 -5.28 -20.14
CA VAL A 79 13.04 -5.73 -19.92
C VAL A 79 12.27 -4.66 -19.19
N VAL A 80 11.01 -4.50 -19.57
CA VAL A 80 10.13 -3.49 -18.94
C VAL A 80 9.13 -4.16 -18.00
N THR A 81 8.86 -5.46 -18.17
CA THR A 81 7.88 -6.19 -17.35
C THR A 81 8.45 -7.50 -16.79
N MET A 82 7.95 -7.92 -15.62
CA MET A 82 8.34 -9.19 -15.00
C MET A 82 8.08 -10.43 -15.88
N PRO A 83 6.90 -10.58 -16.53
CA PRO A 83 6.68 -11.68 -17.46
C PRO A 83 7.69 -11.68 -18.63
N GLU A 84 8.13 -10.51 -19.10
CA GLU A 84 9.14 -10.41 -20.14
C GLU A 84 10.53 -10.85 -19.66
N TYR A 85 10.90 -10.50 -18.43
CA TYR A 85 12.11 -11.03 -17.78
C TYR A 85 12.08 -12.56 -17.73
N LEU A 86 10.95 -13.13 -17.28
CA LEU A 86 10.77 -14.58 -17.20
C LEU A 86 10.79 -15.23 -18.59
N ARG A 87 10.27 -14.55 -19.63
CA ARG A 87 10.44 -15.00 -21.03
C ARG A 87 11.92 -15.12 -21.39
N LYS A 88 12.71 -14.07 -21.17
CA LYS A 88 14.14 -14.08 -21.56
C LYS A 88 14.93 -15.14 -20.80
N ARG A 89 14.56 -15.42 -19.55
CA ARG A 89 15.21 -16.43 -18.71
C ARG A 89 14.82 -17.88 -19.05
N PHE A 90 13.54 -18.13 -19.32
CA PHE A 90 13.00 -19.49 -19.52
C PHE A 90 12.71 -19.83 -20.99
N GLY A 91 12.89 -18.89 -21.92
CA GLY A 91 12.83 -19.11 -23.37
C GLY A 91 11.44 -19.35 -23.97
N SER A 92 10.37 -19.40 -23.16
CA SER A 92 9.03 -19.77 -23.64
C SER A 92 8.07 -18.60 -23.71
N ARG A 93 7.57 -18.30 -24.92
CA ARG A 93 6.52 -17.29 -25.15
C ARG A 93 5.17 -17.69 -24.53
N ARG A 94 4.90 -18.99 -24.40
CA ARG A 94 3.67 -19.50 -23.74
C ARG A 94 3.67 -19.18 -22.25
N ILE A 95 4.82 -19.32 -21.59
CA ILE A 95 4.98 -19.01 -20.17
C ILE A 95 4.77 -17.51 -19.92
N GLN A 96 5.33 -16.64 -20.77
CA GLN A 96 5.08 -15.19 -20.67
C GLN A 96 3.58 -14.87 -20.71
N PHE A 97 2.87 -15.43 -21.69
CA PHE A 97 1.46 -15.12 -21.90
C PHE A 97 0.61 -15.61 -20.73
N LEU A 98 0.86 -16.84 -20.25
CA LEU A 98 0.16 -17.40 -19.10
C LEU A 98 0.43 -16.60 -17.83
N LEU A 99 1.68 -16.25 -17.57
CA LEU A 99 2.04 -15.44 -16.40
C LEU A 99 1.46 -14.04 -16.49
N ALA A 100 1.49 -13.37 -17.65
CA ALA A 100 0.89 -12.05 -17.81
C ALA A 100 -0.62 -12.07 -17.53
N ILE A 101 -1.35 -13.07 -18.03
CA ILE A 101 -2.78 -13.24 -17.73
C ILE A 101 -3.00 -13.48 -16.24
N LEU A 102 -2.22 -14.38 -15.64
CA LEU A 102 -2.32 -14.68 -14.21
C LEU A 102 -2.04 -13.44 -13.35
N TYR A 103 -0.97 -12.69 -13.63
CA TYR A 103 -0.64 -11.45 -12.94
C TYR A 103 -1.73 -10.40 -13.08
N LEU A 104 -2.25 -10.18 -14.29
CA LEU A 104 -3.34 -9.23 -14.52
C LEU A 104 -4.60 -9.63 -13.77
N PHE A 105 -4.96 -10.91 -13.79
CA PHE A 105 -6.10 -11.45 -13.06
C PHE A 105 -5.92 -11.24 -11.55
N LEU A 106 -4.78 -11.63 -10.98
CA LEU A 106 -4.51 -11.45 -9.55
C LEU A 106 -4.50 -9.98 -9.14
N TYR A 107 -3.97 -9.10 -10.00
CA TYR A 107 -3.91 -7.66 -9.75
C TYR A 107 -5.30 -7.03 -9.68
N ILE A 108 -6.19 -7.35 -10.64
CA ILE A 108 -7.56 -6.82 -10.68
C ILE A 108 -8.38 -7.34 -9.50
N PHE A 109 -8.38 -8.66 -9.27
CA PHE A 109 -9.27 -9.27 -8.29
C PHE A 109 -8.80 -9.09 -6.84
N ASN A 110 -7.49 -9.08 -6.58
CA ASN A 110 -6.99 -8.86 -5.21
C ASN A 110 -6.72 -7.38 -4.96
N ARG A 111 -5.78 -6.77 -5.70
CA ARG A 111 -5.26 -5.45 -5.36
C ARG A 111 -6.29 -4.35 -5.63
N VAL A 112 -6.82 -4.28 -6.86
CA VAL A 112 -7.81 -3.25 -7.23
C VAL A 112 -9.12 -3.40 -6.44
N SER A 113 -9.60 -4.63 -6.24
CA SER A 113 -10.85 -4.87 -5.49
C SER A 113 -10.74 -4.44 -4.01
N VAL A 114 -9.61 -4.72 -3.35
CA VAL A 114 -9.40 -4.34 -1.93
C VAL A 114 -9.33 -2.82 -1.79
N GLU A 115 -8.66 -2.13 -2.71
CA GLU A 115 -8.59 -0.66 -2.69
C GLU A 115 -9.97 -0.02 -2.90
N ILE A 116 -10.74 -0.47 -3.89
CA ILE A 116 -12.10 0.05 -4.14
C ILE A 116 -13.02 -0.22 -2.95
N SER A 117 -12.97 -1.43 -2.38
CA SER A 117 -13.82 -1.80 -1.23
C SER A 117 -13.47 -0.97 0.01
N THR A 118 -12.18 -0.78 0.28
CA THR A 118 -11.74 0.03 1.44
C THR A 118 -12.08 1.51 1.23
N GLY A 119 -11.89 2.03 0.01
CA GLY A 119 -12.29 3.39 -0.35
C GLY A 119 -13.80 3.62 -0.21
N ALA A 120 -14.62 2.65 -0.63
CA ALA A 120 -16.07 2.72 -0.47
C ALA A 120 -16.50 2.70 1.00
N MET A 121 -15.87 1.87 1.84
CA MET A 121 -16.12 1.86 3.29
C MET A 121 -15.82 3.22 3.94
N VAL A 122 -14.68 3.84 3.59
CA VAL A 122 -14.32 5.17 4.11
C VAL A 122 -15.33 6.24 3.68
N MET A 123 -15.79 6.19 2.43
CA MET A 123 -16.84 7.11 1.95
C MET A 123 -18.17 6.92 2.67
N GLY A 124 -18.54 5.68 3.01
CA GLY A 124 -19.72 5.39 3.82
C GLY A 124 -19.65 6.04 5.20
N VAL A 125 -18.48 6.03 5.84
CA VAL A 125 -18.30 6.66 7.17
C VAL A 125 -18.35 8.20 7.10
N ILE A 126 -17.86 8.81 6.02
CA ILE A 126 -17.75 10.28 5.92
C ILE A 126 -19.04 10.91 5.37
N PHE A 127 -19.63 10.31 4.34
CA PHE A 127 -20.75 10.88 3.57
C PHE A 127 -22.07 10.12 3.77
N ASP A 128 -22.08 9.06 4.58
CA ASP A 128 -23.25 8.16 4.77
C ASP A 128 -23.75 7.57 3.44
N TRP A 129 -22.82 7.31 2.52
CA TRP A 129 -23.12 6.73 1.21
C TRP A 129 -23.18 5.21 1.26
N ASP A 130 -24.10 4.64 0.48
CA ASP A 130 -24.11 3.21 0.23
C ASP A 130 -22.86 2.78 -0.57
N VAL A 131 -22.38 1.57 -0.31
CA VAL A 131 -21.17 1.00 -0.92
C VAL A 131 -21.26 1.02 -2.44
N TYR A 132 -22.45 0.77 -2.99
CA TYR A 132 -22.69 0.82 -4.44
C TYR A 132 -22.56 2.23 -5.00
N GLN A 133 -23.06 3.25 -4.29
CA GLN A 133 -22.95 4.65 -4.71
C GLN A 133 -21.50 5.12 -4.70
N ALA A 134 -20.77 4.83 -3.61
CA ALA A 134 -19.35 5.16 -3.51
C ALA A 134 -18.51 4.47 -4.60
N THR A 135 -18.79 3.20 -4.90
CA THR A 135 -18.08 2.45 -5.94
C THR A 135 -18.31 3.02 -7.34
N ILE A 136 -19.57 3.33 -7.69
CA ILE A 136 -19.90 3.94 -8.98
C ILE A 136 -19.21 5.31 -9.12
N PHE A 137 -19.20 6.10 -8.05
CA PHE A 137 -18.50 7.38 -8.01
C PHE A 137 -17.00 7.22 -8.30
N PHE A 138 -16.30 6.32 -7.61
CA PHE A 138 -14.88 6.08 -7.85
C PHE A 138 -14.60 5.60 -9.27
N LEU A 139 -15.34 4.58 -9.76
CA LEU A 139 -15.13 4.05 -11.10
C LEU A 139 -15.34 5.12 -12.18
N THR A 140 -16.34 5.98 -12.01
CA THR A 140 -16.62 7.07 -12.95
C THR A 140 -15.49 8.09 -12.96
N PHE A 141 -15.08 8.56 -11.77
CA PHE A 141 -14.02 9.56 -11.66
C PHE A 141 -12.68 9.03 -12.18
N ILE A 142 -12.32 7.81 -11.79
CA ILE A 142 -11.10 7.11 -12.24
C ILE A 142 -11.10 6.94 -13.75
N SER A 143 -12.22 6.50 -14.33
CA SER A 143 -12.33 6.33 -15.78
C SER A 143 -12.14 7.65 -16.53
N ILE A 144 -12.77 8.74 -16.05
CA ILE A 144 -12.69 10.05 -16.70
C ILE A 144 -11.26 10.57 -16.71
N TYR A 145 -10.57 10.60 -15.57
CA TYR A 145 -9.21 11.15 -15.53
C TYR A 145 -8.19 10.23 -16.23
N THR A 146 -8.40 8.90 -16.18
CA THR A 146 -7.50 7.94 -16.84
C THR A 146 -7.60 8.06 -18.36
N ILE A 147 -8.83 8.14 -18.91
CA ILE A 147 -9.06 8.26 -20.35
C ILE A 147 -8.59 9.62 -20.88
N SER A 148 -8.81 10.70 -20.12
CA SER A 148 -8.47 12.06 -20.57
C SER A 148 -6.97 12.39 -20.43
N GLY A 149 -6.29 11.85 -19.42
CA GLY A 149 -4.92 12.23 -19.07
C GLY A 149 -3.80 11.40 -19.70
N GLY A 150 -4.02 10.10 -19.93
CA GLY A 150 -2.92 9.17 -20.29
C GLY A 150 -1.91 8.96 -19.15
N PHE A 151 -0.94 8.06 -19.34
CA PHE A 151 -0.02 7.60 -18.26
C PHE A 151 0.79 8.73 -17.61
N ALA A 152 1.28 9.70 -18.39
CA ALA A 152 2.07 10.82 -17.86
C ALA A 152 1.26 11.73 -16.91
N THR A 153 -0.02 11.93 -17.19
CA THR A 153 -0.90 12.73 -16.30
C THR A 153 -1.18 11.97 -15.01
N VAL A 154 -1.34 10.64 -15.08
CA VAL A 154 -1.52 9.79 -13.89
C VAL A 154 -0.31 9.93 -12.95
N ILE A 155 0.92 9.83 -13.46
CA ILE A 155 2.14 9.99 -12.64
C ILE A 155 2.16 11.35 -11.92
N TYR A 156 1.76 12.42 -12.59
CA TYR A 156 1.75 13.75 -11.97
C TYR A 156 0.68 13.88 -10.88
N ILE A 157 -0.52 13.33 -11.11
CA ILE A 157 -1.59 13.29 -10.12
C ILE A 157 -1.15 12.45 -8.90
N ASP A 158 -0.51 11.31 -9.14
CA ASP A 158 0.01 10.45 -8.08
C ASP A 158 1.06 11.18 -7.23
N ALA A 159 1.98 11.91 -7.85
CA ALA A 159 2.97 12.70 -7.13
C ALA A 159 2.32 13.78 -6.22
N LEU A 160 1.27 14.44 -6.69
CA LEU A 160 0.49 15.38 -5.88
C LEU A 160 -0.28 14.68 -4.75
N HIS A 161 -0.89 13.54 -5.06
CA HIS A 161 -1.62 12.74 -4.09
C HIS A 161 -0.73 12.27 -2.93
N ALA A 162 0.52 11.88 -3.23
CA ALA A 162 1.52 11.54 -2.22
C ALA A 162 1.70 12.68 -1.19
N GLY A 163 1.83 13.92 -1.68
CA GLY A 163 2.00 15.09 -0.82
C GLY A 163 0.79 15.33 0.07
N VAL A 164 -0.42 15.18 -0.48
CA VAL A 164 -1.68 15.31 0.28
C VAL A 164 -1.79 14.24 1.35
N VAL A 165 -1.47 12.98 1.03
CA VAL A 165 -1.50 11.86 1.98
C VAL A 165 -0.52 12.09 3.13
N VAL A 166 0.75 12.39 2.82
CA VAL A 166 1.78 12.62 3.84
C VAL A 166 1.38 13.79 4.76
N LEU A 167 0.94 14.91 4.19
CA LEU A 167 0.49 16.06 4.98
C LEU A 167 -0.73 15.71 5.84
N GLY A 168 -1.71 15.01 5.26
CA GLY A 168 -2.91 14.56 5.96
C GLY A 168 -2.59 13.65 7.15
N SER A 169 -1.68 12.69 6.97
CA SER A 169 -1.22 11.79 8.04
C SER A 169 -0.52 12.54 9.17
N VAL A 170 0.34 13.54 8.86
CA VAL A 170 1.03 14.35 9.88
C VAL A 170 0.04 15.21 10.66
N LEU A 171 -0.93 15.84 9.98
CA LEU A 171 -1.97 16.63 10.64
C LEU A 171 -2.86 15.76 11.53
N LEU A 172 -3.29 14.60 11.03
CA LEU A 172 -4.09 13.64 11.79
C LEU A 172 -3.35 13.16 13.04
N MET A 173 -2.06 12.83 12.91
CA MET A 173 -1.21 12.47 14.04
C MET A 173 -1.15 13.61 15.08
N GLY A 174 -1.00 14.85 14.64
CA GLY A 174 -1.00 16.02 15.53
C GLY A 174 -2.31 16.21 16.30
N PHE A 175 -3.45 16.08 15.61
CA PHE A 175 -4.76 16.15 16.26
C PHE A 175 -5.01 14.98 17.22
N ALA A 176 -4.62 13.76 16.83
CA ALA A 176 -4.73 12.58 17.69
C ALA A 176 -3.92 12.74 18.98
N PHE A 177 -2.67 13.22 18.91
CA PHE A 177 -1.86 13.46 20.11
C PHE A 177 -2.44 14.54 21.01
N LYS A 178 -3.04 15.58 20.43
CA LYS A 178 -3.71 16.63 21.20
C LYS A 178 -4.92 16.07 21.97
N GLU A 179 -5.72 15.23 21.34
CA GLU A 179 -6.91 14.62 21.96
C GLU A 179 -6.55 13.61 23.04
N VAL A 180 -5.46 12.85 22.84
CA VAL A 180 -4.95 11.86 23.81
C VAL A 180 -4.31 12.51 25.04
N GLY A 181 -3.92 13.80 24.98
CA GLY A 181 -3.22 14.48 26.07
C GLY A 181 -1.70 14.36 26.02
N GLY A 182 -1.14 13.95 24.87
CA GLY A 182 0.30 13.85 24.60
C GLY A 182 0.84 12.43 24.56
N TYR A 183 2.14 12.30 24.27
CA TYR A 183 2.80 10.99 24.10
C TYR A 183 2.85 10.18 25.40
N GLN A 184 2.97 10.83 26.56
CA GLN A 184 3.04 10.15 27.85
C GLN A 184 1.72 9.48 28.24
N GLU A 185 0.60 10.09 27.86
CA GLU A 185 -0.74 9.55 28.12
C GLU A 185 -1.16 8.50 27.09
N LEU A 186 -0.49 8.42 25.93
CA LEU A 186 -0.83 7.47 24.87
C LEU A 186 -0.85 6.00 25.34
N PRO A 187 0.14 5.47 26.07
CA PRO A 187 0.10 4.08 26.51
C PRO A 187 -1.04 3.80 27.51
N HIS A 188 -1.34 4.76 28.37
CA HIS A 188 -2.41 4.65 29.36
C HIS A 188 -3.79 4.74 28.70
N ALA A 189 -4.00 5.73 27.83
CA ALA A 189 -5.24 5.91 27.08
C ALA A 189 -5.50 4.73 26.14
N TYR A 190 -4.48 4.22 25.46
CA TYR A 190 -4.59 3.08 24.56
C TYR A 190 -5.09 1.82 25.26
N LEU A 191 -4.57 1.48 26.45
CA LEU A 191 -5.01 0.30 27.20
C LEU A 191 -6.47 0.43 27.70
N ASN A 192 -6.95 1.66 27.84
CA ASN A 192 -8.32 1.97 28.28
C ASN A 192 -9.29 2.18 27.09
N ALA A 193 -8.80 2.23 25.85
CA ALA A 193 -9.59 2.46 24.65
C ALA A 193 -10.38 1.20 24.23
N LYS A 194 -11.41 0.87 25.01
CA LYS A 194 -12.33 -0.24 24.72
C LYS A 194 -13.61 0.29 24.06
N PRO A 195 -14.00 -0.19 22.88
CA PRO A 195 -15.23 0.25 22.22
C PRO A 195 -16.45 -0.18 23.04
N SER A 196 -17.44 0.71 23.13
CA SER A 196 -18.73 0.44 23.78
C SER A 196 -19.66 -0.43 22.93
N ILE A 197 -19.48 -0.42 21.61
CA ILE A 197 -20.25 -1.20 20.65
C ILE A 197 -19.40 -2.38 20.19
N ILE A 198 -19.83 -3.59 20.56
CA ILE A 198 -19.16 -4.87 20.24
C ILE A 198 -20.07 -5.83 19.45
N HIS A 199 -21.30 -5.41 19.17
CA HIS A 199 -22.33 -6.20 18.52
C HIS A 199 -23.00 -5.40 17.41
N GLU A 200 -23.10 -6.01 16.24
CA GLU A 200 -23.81 -5.45 15.10
C GLU A 200 -24.72 -6.54 14.49
N GLY A 201 -26.02 -6.43 14.73
CA GLY A 201 -26.99 -7.48 14.39
C GLY A 201 -26.68 -8.81 15.10
N ASN A 202 -26.49 -9.88 14.31
CA ASN A 202 -26.13 -11.22 14.81
C ASN A 202 -24.62 -11.45 14.96
N TRP A 203 -23.78 -10.47 14.61
CA TRP A 203 -22.34 -10.61 14.69
C TRP A 203 -21.80 -10.03 16.00
N THR A 204 -20.89 -10.77 16.63
CA THR A 204 -20.21 -10.36 17.86
C THR A 204 -18.71 -10.31 17.59
N ALA A 205 -18.09 -9.17 17.91
CA ALA A 205 -16.66 -8.99 17.70
C ALA A 205 -15.88 -9.94 18.63
N LYS A 206 -14.83 -10.58 18.10
CA LYS A 206 -13.93 -11.39 18.93
C LYS A 206 -13.19 -10.49 19.94
N PRO A 207 -12.96 -10.97 21.18
CA PRO A 207 -12.21 -10.21 22.20
C PRO A 207 -10.85 -9.70 21.72
N GLU A 208 -10.18 -10.47 20.88
CA GLU A 208 -8.89 -10.14 20.26
C GLU A 208 -8.92 -8.87 19.39
N CYS A 209 -10.09 -8.49 18.87
CA CYS A 209 -10.24 -7.35 17.97
C CYS A 209 -10.44 -6.02 18.71
N TYR A 210 -10.80 -6.03 19.99
CA TYR A 210 -11.15 -4.81 20.72
C TYR A 210 -10.48 -4.69 22.09
N LEU A 211 -9.85 -5.74 22.60
CA LEU A 211 -9.05 -5.67 23.82
C LEU A 211 -7.59 -5.36 23.45
N PRO A 212 -7.07 -4.19 23.86
CA PRO A 212 -5.67 -3.85 23.62
C PRO A 212 -4.76 -4.80 24.40
N ARG A 213 -3.67 -5.24 23.77
CA ARG A 213 -2.70 -6.11 24.42
C ARG A 213 -1.77 -5.33 25.35
N LEU A 214 -1.27 -6.01 26.38
CA LEU A 214 -0.30 -5.44 27.32
C LEU A 214 1.08 -5.22 26.66
N ASP A 215 1.42 -6.00 25.65
CA ASP A 215 2.64 -5.88 24.84
C ASP A 215 2.45 -5.04 23.55
N SER A 216 1.37 -4.25 23.46
CA SER A 216 1.06 -3.43 22.28
C SER A 216 2.16 -2.43 21.91
N PHE A 217 3.00 -1.99 22.86
CA PHE A 217 4.12 -1.07 22.62
C PHE A 217 5.49 -1.77 22.44
N HIS A 218 5.52 -3.10 22.37
CA HIS A 218 6.73 -3.86 22.06
C HIS A 218 6.69 -4.35 20.61
N ILE A 219 7.72 -3.95 19.84
CA ILE A 219 7.88 -4.37 18.44
C ILE A 219 8.24 -5.85 18.37
N PHE A 220 9.25 -6.28 19.14
CA PHE A 220 9.65 -7.68 19.21
C PHE A 220 8.86 -8.38 20.32
N ARG A 221 7.88 -9.18 19.92
CA ARG A 221 7.02 -9.93 20.84
C ARG A 221 7.58 -11.29 21.15
N ASP A 222 7.03 -11.89 22.20
CA ASP A 222 7.33 -13.25 22.57
C ASP A 222 7.11 -14.22 21.39
N HIS A 223 7.99 -15.22 21.31
CA HIS A 223 8.04 -16.21 20.26
C HIS A 223 6.87 -17.20 20.23
N ILE A 224 6.13 -17.38 21.33
CA ILE A 224 5.04 -18.36 21.45
C ILE A 224 3.68 -17.68 21.55
N THR A 225 3.56 -16.61 22.34
CA THR A 225 2.26 -15.96 22.61
C THR A 225 1.98 -14.71 21.76
N GLY A 226 3.01 -14.21 21.05
CA GLY A 226 2.88 -13.07 20.15
C GLY A 226 2.09 -13.41 18.88
N ASP A 227 1.19 -12.52 18.48
CA ASP A 227 0.59 -12.48 17.13
C ASP A 227 1.64 -12.20 16.05
N LEU A 228 2.58 -11.31 16.36
CA LEU A 228 3.75 -10.96 15.55
C LEU A 228 5.02 -11.35 16.31
N PRO A 229 5.34 -12.66 16.40
CA PRO A 229 6.50 -13.13 17.16
C PRO A 229 7.79 -12.64 16.50
N TRP A 230 8.80 -12.30 17.30
CA TRP A 230 10.05 -11.74 16.78
C TRP A 230 10.73 -12.58 15.66
N PRO A 231 10.72 -13.94 15.66
CA PRO A 231 11.30 -14.70 14.55
C PRO A 231 10.47 -14.55 13.27
N GLY A 232 9.15 -14.43 13.41
CA GLY A 232 8.24 -14.15 12.30
C GLY A 232 8.52 -12.79 11.69
N ILE A 233 8.77 -11.77 12.52
CA ILE A 233 9.14 -10.43 12.06
C ILE A 233 10.50 -10.46 11.32
N VAL A 234 11.51 -11.11 11.89
CA VAL A 234 12.85 -11.06 11.31
C VAL A 234 12.96 -11.93 10.05
N PHE A 235 12.42 -13.14 10.05
CA PHE A 235 12.60 -14.09 8.95
C PHE A 235 11.38 -14.18 8.03
N GLY A 236 10.18 -14.21 8.58
CA GLY A 236 8.94 -14.32 7.81
C GLY A 236 8.64 -13.05 7.02
N ILE A 237 8.56 -11.91 7.73
CA ILE A 237 8.23 -10.62 7.12
C ILE A 237 9.32 -10.21 6.14
N SER A 238 10.61 -10.46 6.40
CA SER A 238 11.67 -10.16 5.43
C SER A 238 11.49 -10.85 4.08
N ILE A 239 11.01 -12.09 4.04
CA ILE A 239 10.77 -12.82 2.78
C ILE A 239 9.54 -12.25 2.06
N ILE A 240 8.45 -12.01 2.80
CA ILE A 240 7.21 -11.46 2.25
C ILE A 240 7.44 -10.03 1.73
N SER A 241 8.12 -9.21 2.52
CA SER A 241 8.52 -7.86 2.16
C SER A 241 9.47 -7.86 0.97
N LEU A 242 10.38 -8.83 0.84
CA LEU A 242 11.23 -8.93 -0.37
C LEU A 242 10.38 -9.15 -1.61
N TYR A 243 9.40 -10.06 -1.55
CA TYR A 243 8.46 -10.25 -2.64
C TYR A 243 7.66 -8.96 -2.91
N TYR A 244 7.01 -8.40 -1.89
CA TYR A 244 6.17 -7.21 -2.04
C TYR A 244 6.97 -6.02 -2.59
N TRP A 245 8.07 -5.63 -1.95
CA TRP A 245 8.85 -4.46 -2.35
C TRP A 245 9.74 -4.68 -3.57
N CYS A 246 10.11 -5.91 -3.96
CA CYS A 246 10.98 -6.11 -5.13
C CYS A 246 10.25 -6.63 -6.37
N THR A 247 9.05 -7.20 -6.23
CA THR A 247 8.32 -7.79 -7.36
C THR A 247 6.97 -7.14 -7.63
N ASP A 248 6.39 -6.43 -6.67
CA ASP A 248 5.07 -5.79 -6.78
C ASP A 248 5.16 -4.25 -6.93
N GLN A 249 6.25 -3.79 -7.56
CA GLN A 249 6.42 -2.39 -7.95
C GLN A 249 6.00 -2.19 -9.41
N GLY A 250 4.75 -1.74 -9.60
CA GLY A 250 4.22 -1.16 -10.86
C GLY A 250 4.39 -2.00 -12.13
#